data_AF-A0A6I4RNU1-F1
#
_entry.id   AF-A0A6I4RNU1-F1
#
_cell.length_a   1.000
_cell.length_b   1.000
_cell.length_c   1.000
_cell.angle_alpha   90.00
_cell.angle_beta   90.00
_cell.angle_gamma   90.00
#
_symmetry.space_group_name_H-M   'P 1'
#
loop_
_entity.id
_entity.type
_entity.pdbx_description
1 polymer ?
#
loop_
_entity_poly.entity_id
_entity_poly.type
_entity_poly.pdbx_seq_one_letter_code
_entity_poly.pdbx_strand_id
1 'polypeptide(L)'
;MLRVERVIVQATGEVIGALVPRFATDQRLMRERGYRVGTDLRAELTKPRNLSQHRKAHLLGGLVVAQIDGFESLDNHAAIKRLQREAGVCCDVEQIEASPVIDAILAAAEGLLGTAAARMLRSVLPEIRTIDVLVPRSLAFDRMEQGEFELFYRGICQHVCARYWPQCTPEQVEDMAELMDRVAA
;
A
#
# COMPACT_ATOMS: atom_id res chain seq x y z
N MET A 1 11.32 9.96 0.09
CA MET A 1 12.75 10.08 -0.21
C MET A 1 13.32 11.35 0.37
N LEU A 2 14.52 11.27 0.94
CA LEU A 2 15.26 12.41 1.44
C LEU A 2 16.51 12.63 0.58
N ARG A 3 16.88 13.88 0.35
CA ARG A 3 18.13 14.26 -0.30
C ARG A 3 18.94 15.11 0.67
N VAL A 4 20.25 14.94 0.66
CA VAL A 4 21.14 15.88 1.36
C VAL A 4 21.24 17.17 0.53
N GLU A 5 20.78 18.28 1.08
CA GLU A 5 20.90 19.62 0.51
C GLU A 5 21.68 20.54 1.46
N ARG A 6 22.24 21.63 0.91
CA ARG A 6 22.84 22.69 1.72
C ARG A 6 21.74 23.58 2.30
N VAL A 7 21.71 23.73 3.61
CA VAL A 7 20.73 24.55 4.33
C VAL A 7 21.42 25.51 5.29
N ILE A 8 20.73 26.60 5.64
CA ILE A 8 21.21 27.58 6.62
C ILE A 8 20.49 27.35 7.95
N VAL A 9 21.24 27.16 9.02
CA VAL A 9 20.70 27.09 10.39
C VAL A 9 20.33 28.51 10.82
N GLN A 10 19.03 28.79 10.95
CA GLN A 10 18.54 30.15 11.21
C GLN A 10 19.13 30.81 12.48
N ALA A 11 19.37 30.02 13.54
CA ALA A 11 19.87 30.55 14.81
C ALA A 11 21.34 31.00 14.76
N THR A 12 22.17 30.38 13.91
CA THR A 12 23.62 30.61 13.87
C THR A 12 24.13 31.20 12.56
N GLY A 13 23.32 31.13 11.49
CA GLY A 13 23.74 31.50 10.13
C GLY A 13 24.67 30.48 9.47
N GLU A 14 24.98 29.36 10.13
CA GLU A 14 25.88 28.34 9.61
C GLU A 14 25.24 27.56 8.46
N VAL A 15 26.05 27.22 7.45
CA VAL A 15 25.62 26.37 6.34
C VAL A 15 25.99 24.91 6.64
N ILE A 16 24.99 24.04 6.73
CA ILE A 16 25.16 22.61 6.97
C ILE A 16 24.53 21.77 5.86
N GLY A 17 24.90 20.49 5.79
CA GLY A 17 24.15 19.50 5.02
C GLY A 17 22.98 18.96 5.83
N ALA A 18 21.78 18.95 5.26
CA ALA A 18 20.59 18.38 5.91
C ALA A 18 19.79 17.49 4.95
N LEU A 19 19.15 16.47 5.51
CA LEU A 19 18.18 15.65 4.79
C LEU A 19 16.88 16.43 4.61
N VAL A 20 16.53 16.72 3.36
CA VAL A 20 15.29 17.39 2.99
C VAL A 20 14.43 16.49 2.11
N PRO A 21 13.09 16.55 2.21
CA PRO A 21 12.19 15.81 1.34
C PRO A 21 12.42 16.19 -0.12
N ARG A 22 12.64 15.18 -0.97
CA ARG A 22 12.99 15.39 -2.38
C ARG A 22 11.78 15.70 -3.26
N PHE A 23 10.65 15.02 -3.01
CA PHE A 23 9.42 15.17 -3.80
C PHE A 23 8.30 15.79 -2.96
N ALA A 24 7.28 16.35 -3.60
CA ALA A 24 6.10 16.91 -2.92
C ALA A 24 5.38 15.85 -2.05
N THR A 25 5.32 14.60 -2.51
CA THR A 25 4.77 13.48 -1.73
C THR A 25 5.55 13.23 -0.44
N ASP A 26 6.87 13.41 -0.46
CA ASP A 26 7.72 13.24 0.72
C ASP A 26 7.46 14.34 1.75
N GLN A 27 7.28 15.58 1.28
CA GLN A 27 6.89 16.70 2.13
C GLN A 27 5.55 16.44 2.81
N ARG A 28 4.58 15.93 2.04
CA ARG A 28 3.24 15.60 2.56
C ARG A 28 3.30 14.50 3.61
N LEU A 29 4.01 13.40 3.32
CA LEU A 29 4.17 12.28 4.23
C LEU A 29 4.83 12.68 5.55
N MET A 30 5.84 13.56 5.51
CA MET A 30 6.47 14.07 6.74
C MET A 30 5.48 14.86 7.59
N ARG A 31 4.57 15.64 6.98
CA ARG A 31 3.51 16.37 7.70
C ARG A 31 2.47 15.42 8.29
N GLU A 32 2.00 14.44 7.52
CA GLU A 32 1.03 13.42 7.97
C GLU A 32 1.57 12.61 9.15
N ARG A 33 2.87 12.29 9.15
CA ARG A 33 3.55 11.61 10.26
C ARG A 33 3.89 12.51 11.44
N GLY A 34 3.56 13.81 11.36
CA GLY A 34 3.79 14.76 12.44
C GLY A 34 5.25 15.10 12.70
N TYR A 35 6.15 14.91 11.73
CA TYR A 35 7.55 15.31 11.87
C TYR A 35 7.66 16.84 11.82
N ARG A 36 8.11 17.45 12.92
CA ARG A 36 8.19 18.90 13.08
C ARG A 36 9.61 19.32 13.46
N VAL A 37 9.90 20.62 13.32
CA VAL A 37 11.14 21.19 13.84
C VAL A 37 11.19 20.95 15.36
N GLY A 38 12.31 20.40 15.83
CA GLY A 38 12.49 20.01 17.24
C GLY A 38 12.04 18.60 17.59
N THR A 39 11.54 17.80 16.64
CA THR A 39 11.25 16.38 16.88
C THR A 39 12.54 15.56 16.83
N ASP A 40 12.83 14.84 17.91
CA ASP A 40 13.90 13.84 17.93
C ASP A 40 13.46 12.58 17.17
N LEU A 41 14.23 12.20 16.16
CA LEU A 41 13.96 11.03 15.32
C LEU A 41 15.18 10.11 15.30
N ARG A 42 14.94 8.81 15.49
CA ARG A 42 15.93 7.77 15.20
C ARG A 42 15.55 7.10 13.88
N ALA A 43 16.46 7.07 12.92
CA ALA A 43 16.21 6.50 11.61
C ALA A 43 17.37 5.60 11.15
N GLU A 44 17.03 4.53 10.46
CA GLU A 44 17.96 3.73 9.66
C GLU A 44 17.83 4.18 8.20
N LEU A 45 18.94 4.61 7.60
CA LEU A 45 18.96 5.15 6.25
C LEU A 45 19.62 4.15 5.30
N THR A 46 18.92 3.84 4.20
CA THR A 46 19.46 3.01 3.12
C THR A 46 19.45 3.78 1.81
N LYS A 47 20.40 3.47 0.92
CA LYS A 47 20.41 4.03 -0.42
C LYS A 47 19.37 3.30 -1.29
N PRO A 48 18.47 4.01 -1.96
CA PRO A 48 17.55 3.40 -2.91
C PRO A 48 18.34 2.86 -4.10
N ARG A 49 17.98 1.65 -4.58
CA ARG A 49 18.55 1.06 -5.81
C ARG A 49 17.89 1.65 -7.05
N ASN A 50 16.58 1.88 -7.01
CA ASN A 50 15.81 2.46 -8.11
C ASN A 50 14.77 3.49 -7.62
N LEU A 51 15.10 4.77 -7.78
CA LEU A 51 14.22 5.88 -7.37
C LEU A 51 12.95 6.01 -8.23
N SER A 52 13.02 5.60 -9.49
CA SER A 52 11.92 5.76 -10.44
C SER A 52 10.74 4.85 -10.09
N GLN A 53 11.02 3.59 -9.72
CA GLN A 53 10.01 2.60 -9.35
C GLN A 53 9.18 3.03 -8.14
N HIS A 54 9.85 3.48 -7.07
CA HIS A 54 9.17 4.01 -5.89
C HIS A 54 8.29 5.21 -6.23
N ARG A 55 8.78 6.13 -7.08
CA ARG A 55 7.98 7.27 -7.54
C ARG A 55 6.75 6.80 -8.34
N LYS A 56 6.91 5.90 -9.30
CA LYS A 56 5.82 5.37 -10.13
C LYS A 56 4.70 4.75 -9.28
N ALA A 57 5.05 3.91 -8.30
CA ALA A 57 4.06 3.33 -7.39
C ALA A 57 3.30 4.39 -6.58
N HIS A 58 4.00 5.41 -6.06
CA HIS A 58 3.37 6.49 -5.31
C HIS A 58 2.44 7.37 -6.15
N LEU A 59 2.79 7.63 -7.41
CA LEU A 59 1.94 8.40 -8.33
C LEU A 59 0.66 7.64 -8.66
N LEU A 60 0.77 6.34 -8.94
CA LEU A 60 -0.39 5.48 -9.15
C LEU A 60 -1.30 5.45 -7.90
N GLY A 61 -0.70 5.33 -6.71
CA GLY A 61 -1.46 5.43 -5.46
C GLY A 61 -2.16 6.78 -5.29
N GLY A 62 -1.53 7.88 -5.70
CA GLY A 62 -2.13 9.21 -5.67
C GLY A 62 -3.31 9.34 -6.62
N LEU A 63 -3.17 8.79 -7.83
CA LEU A 63 -4.23 8.78 -8.83
C LEU A 63 -5.46 8.02 -8.31
N VAL A 64 -5.23 6.84 -7.73
CA VAL A 64 -6.28 5.99 -7.17
C VAL A 64 -7.02 6.69 -6.03
N VAL A 65 -6.29 7.23 -5.05
CA VAL A 65 -6.89 7.96 -3.91
C VAL A 65 -7.70 9.17 -4.38
N ALA A 66 -7.24 9.86 -5.42
CA ALA A 66 -7.89 11.06 -5.92
C ALA A 66 -9.11 10.81 -6.82
N GLN A 67 -9.22 9.63 -7.45
CA GLN A 67 -10.16 9.40 -8.56
C GLN A 67 -11.02 8.15 -8.41
N ILE A 68 -10.74 7.24 -7.47
CA ILE A 68 -11.51 6.01 -7.28
C ILE A 68 -12.29 6.06 -5.97
N ASP A 69 -13.61 5.90 -6.07
CA ASP A 69 -14.50 5.86 -4.92
C ASP A 69 -14.10 4.75 -3.94
N GLY A 70 -14.09 5.08 -2.64
CA GLY A 70 -13.73 4.19 -1.55
C GLY A 70 -12.24 4.10 -1.25
N PHE A 71 -11.39 4.91 -1.90
CA PHE A 71 -9.95 5.04 -1.58
C PHE A 71 -9.59 6.37 -0.89
N GLU A 72 -10.55 7.27 -0.68
CA GLU A 72 -10.34 8.67 -0.27
C GLU A 72 -9.71 8.79 1.14
N SER A 73 -9.97 7.80 2.00
CA SER A 73 -9.42 7.77 3.37
C SER A 73 -8.03 7.14 3.46
N LEU A 74 -7.51 6.62 2.36
CA LEU A 74 -6.21 5.95 2.32
C LEU A 74 -5.11 6.92 1.90
N ASP A 75 -3.91 6.73 2.46
CA ASP A 75 -2.72 7.32 1.86
C ASP A 75 -2.31 6.54 0.59
N ASN A 76 -1.46 7.13 -0.25
CA ASN A 76 -1.03 6.51 -1.51
C ASN A 76 -0.40 5.11 -1.29
N HIS A 77 0.28 4.89 -0.17
CA HIS A 77 0.93 3.61 0.13
C HIS A 77 -0.10 2.54 0.51
N ALA A 78 -1.07 2.90 1.35
CA ALA A 78 -2.18 2.04 1.75
C ALA A 78 -3.07 1.69 0.55
N ALA A 79 -3.31 2.65 -0.35
CA ALA A 79 -4.04 2.41 -1.60
C ALA A 79 -3.35 1.36 -2.48
N ILE A 80 -2.03 1.48 -2.68
CA ILE A 80 -1.26 0.49 -3.44
C ILE A 80 -1.27 -0.89 -2.77
N LYS A 81 -1.11 -0.97 -1.44
CA LYS A 81 -1.19 -2.26 -0.72
C LYS A 81 -2.58 -2.91 -0.81
N ARG A 82 -3.63 -2.10 -0.81
CA ARG A 82 -4.99 -2.59 -1.03
C ARG A 82 -5.13 -3.17 -2.44
N LEU A 83 -4.72 -2.42 -3.47
CA LEU A 83 -4.76 -2.90 -4.85
C LEU A 83 -3.90 -4.16 -5.05
N GLN A 84 -2.74 -4.25 -4.40
CA GLN A 84 -1.89 -5.44 -4.41
C GLN A 84 -2.63 -6.68 -3.92
N ARG A 85 -3.37 -6.55 -2.82
CA ARG A 85 -4.19 -7.63 -2.25
C ARG A 85 -5.33 -8.02 -3.18
N GLU A 86 -6.06 -7.02 -3.71
CA GLU A 86 -7.21 -7.26 -4.57
C GLU A 86 -6.81 -7.90 -5.91
N ALA A 87 -5.68 -7.49 -6.47
CA ALA A 87 -5.15 -8.05 -7.72
C ALA A 87 -4.43 -9.40 -7.53
N GLY A 88 -4.11 -9.78 -6.28
CA GLY A 88 -3.34 -10.99 -5.98
C GLY A 88 -1.90 -10.95 -6.50
N VAL A 89 -1.35 -9.76 -6.77
CA VAL A 89 -0.01 -9.60 -7.35
C VAL A 89 1.04 -9.46 -6.26
N CYS A 90 2.18 -10.13 -6.43
CA CYS A 90 3.24 -10.14 -5.42
C CYS A 90 2.72 -10.48 -4.00
N CYS A 91 1.74 -11.38 -3.92
CA CYS A 91 1.27 -11.95 -2.66
C CYS A 91 1.95 -13.29 -2.41
N ASP A 92 2.27 -13.55 -1.15
CA ASP A 92 2.58 -14.89 -0.69
C ASP A 92 1.29 -15.58 -0.25
N VAL A 93 1.26 -16.90 -0.36
CA VAL A 93 0.18 -17.71 0.24
C VAL A 93 0.64 -18.08 1.64
N GLU A 94 -0.08 -17.57 2.64
CA GLU A 94 0.13 -17.96 4.03
C GLU A 94 -1.05 -18.81 4.51
N GLN A 95 -0.74 -19.85 5.28
CA GLN A 95 -1.74 -20.63 6.00
C GLN A 95 -2.02 -19.99 7.34
N ILE A 96 -3.24 -19.47 7.52
CA ILE A 96 -3.68 -18.94 8.81
C ILE A 96 -4.61 -19.93 9.49
N GLU A 97 -4.54 -19.99 10.82
CA GLU A 97 -5.45 -20.79 11.63
C GLU A 97 -6.90 -20.31 11.45
N ALA A 98 -7.77 -21.20 10.98
CA ALA A 98 -9.14 -20.88 10.61
C ALA A 98 -10.12 -20.92 11.79
N SER A 99 -9.71 -21.51 12.92
CA SER A 99 -10.52 -21.69 14.13
C SER A 99 -11.27 -20.42 14.57
N PRO A 100 -10.66 -19.21 14.62
CA PRO A 100 -11.36 -18.00 15.05
C PRO A 100 -12.54 -17.61 14.12
N VAL A 101 -12.40 -17.84 12.82
CA VAL A 101 -13.46 -17.54 11.84
C VAL A 101 -14.60 -18.55 11.98
N ILE A 102 -14.26 -19.82 12.17
CA ILE A 102 -15.22 -20.90 12.37
C ILE A 102 -16.03 -20.66 13.65
N ASP A 103 -15.36 -20.31 14.75
CA ASP A 103 -16.02 -19.99 16.02
C ASP A 103 -16.97 -18.80 15.88
N ALA A 104 -16.56 -17.75 15.16
CA ALA A 104 -17.42 -16.60 14.88
C ALA A 104 -18.66 -16.97 14.06
N ILE A 105 -18.52 -17.81 13.03
CA ILE A 105 -19.63 -18.30 12.21
C ILE A 105 -20.59 -19.15 13.06
N LEU A 106 -20.07 -20.05 13.88
CA LEU A 106 -20.88 -20.90 14.74
C LEU A 106 -21.64 -20.10 15.80
N ALA A 107 -21.00 -19.10 16.41
CA ALA A 107 -21.64 -18.18 17.34
C ALA A 107 -22.77 -17.37 16.66
N ALA A 108 -22.53 -16.87 15.45
CA ALA A 108 -23.54 -16.17 14.66
C ALA A 108 -24.72 -17.10 14.28
N ALA A 109 -24.43 -18.33 13.87
CA ALA A 109 -25.45 -19.32 13.55
C ALA A 109 -26.29 -19.69 14.78
N GLU A 110 -25.68 -19.81 15.96
CA GLU A 110 -26.40 -20.02 17.21
C GLU A 110 -27.33 -18.83 17.53
N GLY A 111 -26.86 -17.60 17.37
CA GLY A 111 -27.66 -16.40 17.60
C GLY A 111 -28.83 -16.22 16.63
N LEU A 112 -28.68 -16.66 15.36
CA LEU A 112 -29.69 -16.49 14.31
C LEU A 112 -30.66 -17.68 14.20
N LEU A 113 -30.14 -18.90 14.34
CA LEU A 113 -30.83 -20.15 13.99
C LEU A 113 -30.98 -21.08 15.21
N GLY A 114 -30.43 -20.70 16.36
CA GLY A 114 -30.48 -21.46 17.59
C GLY A 114 -29.40 -22.55 17.69
N THR A 115 -29.30 -23.11 18.89
CA THR A 115 -28.28 -24.10 19.29
C THR A 115 -28.28 -25.37 18.41
N ALA A 116 -29.45 -25.81 17.94
CA ALA A 116 -29.59 -26.98 17.09
C ALA A 116 -28.87 -26.81 15.74
N ALA A 117 -29.00 -25.63 15.12
CA ALA A 117 -28.38 -25.34 13.84
C ALA A 117 -26.85 -25.23 13.96
N ALA A 118 -26.34 -24.58 15.00
CA ALA A 118 -24.90 -24.52 15.28
C ALA A 118 -24.28 -25.91 15.50
N ARG A 119 -25.00 -26.83 16.18
CA ARG A 119 -24.54 -28.21 16.38
C ARG A 119 -24.48 -29.01 15.08
N MET A 120 -25.45 -28.82 14.19
CA MET A 120 -25.42 -29.45 12.86
C MET A 120 -24.28 -28.89 12.02
N LEU A 121 -24.06 -27.58 12.00
CA LEU A 121 -22.94 -26.97 11.28
C LEU A 121 -21.59 -27.50 11.75
N ARG A 122 -21.39 -27.70 13.06
CA ARG A 122 -20.18 -28.34 13.60
C ARG A 122 -19.94 -29.76 13.07
N SER A 123 -20.98 -30.52 12.73
CA SER A 123 -20.80 -31.90 12.24
C SER A 123 -20.56 -31.99 10.73
N VAL A 124 -20.82 -30.91 9.98
CA VAL A 124 -20.58 -30.84 8.52
C VAL A 124 -19.44 -29.91 8.13
N LEU A 125 -19.04 -28.97 8.99
CA LEU A 125 -17.79 -28.23 8.83
C LEU A 125 -16.64 -29.21 9.13
N PRO A 126 -15.81 -29.58 8.14
CA PRO A 126 -14.60 -30.34 8.45
C PRO A 126 -13.76 -29.56 9.47
N GLU A 127 -12.84 -30.24 10.17
CA GLU A 127 -11.77 -29.56 10.93
C GLU A 127 -10.88 -28.77 9.95
N ILE A 128 -11.40 -27.67 9.41
CA ILE A 128 -10.62 -26.69 8.66
C ILE A 128 -9.71 -26.06 9.70
N ARG A 129 -8.48 -26.55 9.78
CA ARG A 129 -7.48 -26.03 10.71
C ARG A 129 -6.84 -24.78 10.15
N THR A 130 -6.58 -24.77 8.85
CA THR A 130 -5.96 -23.63 8.16
C THR A 130 -6.72 -23.23 6.91
N ILE A 131 -6.64 -21.94 6.56
CA ILE A 131 -7.08 -21.39 5.28
C ILE A 131 -5.90 -20.69 4.62
N ASP A 132 -5.73 -20.93 3.32
CA ASP A 132 -4.77 -20.22 2.48
C ASP A 132 -5.28 -18.80 2.25
N VAL A 133 -4.50 -17.80 2.66
CA VAL A 133 -4.79 -16.38 2.43
C VAL A 133 -3.65 -15.72 1.66
N LEU A 134 -4.03 -14.84 0.73
CA LEU A 134 -3.07 -14.00 0.03
C LEU A 134 -2.62 -12.86 0.94
N VAL A 135 -1.34 -12.87 1.30
CA VAL A 135 -0.70 -11.82 2.10
C VAL A 135 0.18 -10.99 1.17
N PRO A 136 -0.12 -9.69 0.97
CA PRO A 136 0.73 -8.81 0.18
C PRO A 136 2.15 -8.74 0.76
N ARG A 137 3.16 -9.04 -0.05
CA ARG A 137 4.56 -8.83 0.35
C ARG A 137 4.79 -7.36 0.68
N SER A 138 5.59 -7.09 1.71
CA SER A 138 6.05 -5.72 1.98
C SER A 138 7.05 -5.31 0.89
N LEU A 139 6.58 -4.59 -0.12
CA LEU A 139 7.40 -4.20 -1.25
C LEU A 139 8.23 -2.95 -0.92
N ALA A 140 9.55 -3.12 -0.85
CA ALA A 140 10.50 -2.02 -0.95
C ALA A 140 10.76 -1.75 -2.43
N PHE A 141 9.86 -1.01 -3.08
CA PHE A 141 9.93 -0.76 -4.53
C PHE A 141 11.27 -0.20 -4.99
N ASP A 142 11.95 0.57 -4.15
CA ASP A 142 13.25 1.12 -4.47
C ASP A 142 14.40 0.10 -4.40
N ARG A 143 14.16 -1.12 -3.90
CA ARG A 143 15.13 -2.22 -3.85
C ARG A 143 14.72 -3.44 -4.67
N MET A 144 13.56 -3.36 -5.31
CA MET A 144 12.99 -4.41 -6.16
C MET A 144 13.77 -4.52 -7.48
N GLU A 145 13.83 -5.73 -8.03
CA GLU A 145 14.36 -5.91 -9.38
C GLU A 145 13.39 -5.31 -10.42
N GLN A 146 13.92 -4.78 -11.52
CA GLN A 146 13.13 -4.16 -12.58
C GLN A 146 12.01 -5.07 -13.11
N GLY A 147 12.31 -6.32 -13.46
CA GLY A 147 11.30 -7.25 -13.98
C GLY A 147 10.22 -7.58 -12.96
N GLU A 148 10.59 -7.71 -11.68
CA GLU A 148 9.63 -7.96 -10.60
C GLU A 148 8.69 -6.76 -10.41
N PHE A 149 9.24 -5.54 -10.46
CA PHE A 149 8.45 -4.31 -10.37
C PHE A 149 7.51 -4.15 -11.57
N GLU A 150 7.95 -4.47 -12.78
CA GLU A 150 7.11 -4.39 -13.99
C GLU A 150 5.93 -5.36 -13.92
N LEU A 151 6.15 -6.60 -13.47
CA LEU A 151 5.08 -7.57 -13.25
C LEU A 151 4.07 -7.07 -12.21
N PHE A 152 4.57 -6.55 -11.09
CA PHE A 152 3.76 -5.92 -10.06
C PHE A 152 2.92 -4.77 -10.64
N TYR A 153 3.57 -3.79 -11.25
CA TYR A 153 2.95 -2.54 -11.69
C TYR A 153 1.90 -2.78 -12.78
N ARG A 154 2.24 -3.63 -13.76
CA ARG A 154 1.31 -4.04 -14.81
C ARG A 154 0.09 -4.76 -14.24
N GLY A 155 0.30 -5.67 -13.29
CA GLY A 155 -0.79 -6.42 -12.67
C GLY A 155 -1.75 -5.52 -11.88
N ILE A 156 -1.23 -4.49 -11.19
CA ILE A 156 -2.07 -3.45 -10.56
C ILE A 156 -2.87 -2.68 -11.61
N CYS A 157 -2.23 -2.21 -12.69
CA CYS A 157 -2.91 -1.44 -13.73
C CYS A 157 -4.01 -2.27 -14.42
N GLN A 158 -3.76 -3.55 -14.66
CA GLN A 158 -4.76 -4.50 -15.18
C GLN A 158 -5.96 -4.63 -14.25
N HIS A 159 -5.74 -4.78 -12.94
CA HIS A 159 -6.82 -4.83 -11.96
C HIS A 159 -7.62 -3.53 -11.91
N VAL A 160 -6.93 -2.38 -11.95
CA VAL A 160 -7.59 -1.06 -11.99
C VAL A 160 -8.51 -0.95 -13.19
N CYS A 161 -8.04 -1.35 -14.38
CA CYS A 161 -8.87 -1.35 -15.58
C CYS A 161 -10.06 -2.32 -15.43
N ALA A 162 -9.81 -3.57 -15.03
CA ALA A 162 -10.85 -4.57 -14.93
C ALA A 162 -11.96 -4.22 -13.93
N ARG A 163 -11.61 -3.56 -12.81
CA ARG A 163 -12.51 -3.36 -11.68
C ARG A 163 -13.10 -1.97 -11.57
N TYR A 164 -12.35 -0.94 -11.94
CA TYR A 164 -12.68 0.46 -11.66
C TYR A 164 -12.82 1.29 -12.94
N TRP A 165 -11.93 1.10 -13.92
CA TRP A 165 -11.94 1.84 -15.18
C TRP A 165 -11.92 0.92 -16.41
N PRO A 166 -13.00 0.18 -16.69
CA PRO A 166 -13.05 -0.79 -17.80
C PRO A 166 -12.92 -0.16 -19.19
N GLN A 167 -13.11 1.16 -19.29
CA GLN A 167 -12.89 1.95 -20.49
C GLN A 167 -11.42 2.31 -20.75
N CYS A 168 -10.53 2.13 -19.77
CA CYS A 168 -9.12 2.44 -19.88
C CYS A 168 -8.30 1.16 -20.15
N THR A 169 -7.18 1.34 -20.84
CA THR A 169 -6.11 0.33 -20.96
C THR A 169 -5.10 0.51 -19.83
N PRO A 170 -4.34 -0.54 -19.45
CA PRO A 170 -3.27 -0.41 -18.46
C PRO A 170 -2.31 0.73 -18.79
N GLU A 171 -1.91 0.86 -20.05
CA GLU A 171 -1.00 1.91 -20.52
C GLU A 171 -1.57 3.32 -20.30
N GLN A 172 -2.88 3.52 -20.56
CA GLN A 172 -3.54 4.80 -20.27
C GLN A 172 -3.57 5.11 -18.76
N VAL A 173 -3.72 4.10 -17.90
CA VAL A 173 -3.65 4.29 -16.45
C VAL A 173 -2.25 4.71 -16.01
N GLU A 174 -1.20 4.11 -16.60
CA GLU A 174 0.19 4.51 -16.34
C GLU A 174 0.42 5.97 -16.76
N ASP A 175 -0.02 6.37 -17.95
CA ASP A 175 0.10 7.74 -18.46
C ASP A 175 -0.63 8.74 -17.55
N MET A 176 -1.84 8.41 -17.10
CA MET A 176 -2.61 9.22 -16.14
C MET A 176 -1.87 9.39 -14.82
N ALA A 177 -1.25 8.32 -14.31
CA ALA A 177 -0.47 8.37 -13.08
C ALA A 177 0.76 9.27 -13.24
N GLU A 178 1.47 9.19 -14.37
CA GLU A 178 2.63 10.03 -14.64
C GLU A 178 2.29 11.52 -14.73
N LEU A 179 1.08 11.87 -15.21
CA LEU A 179 0.61 13.25 -15.26
C LEU A 179 0.37 13.88 -13.88
N MET A 180 0.15 13.08 -12.83
CA MET A 180 -0.01 13.59 -11.46
C MET A 180 1.20 14.37 -10.95
N ASP A 181 2.40 14.07 -11.46
CA ASP A 181 3.64 14.78 -11.06
C ASP A 181 3.67 16.22 -11.58
N ARG A 182 2.95 16.51 -12.69
CA ARG A 182 2.94 17.83 -13.33
C ARG A 182 1.98 18.82 -12.67
N VAL A 183 1.04 18.32 -11.87
CA VAL A 183 0.02 19.15 -11.18
C VAL A 183 0.53 19.63 -9.82
N ALA A 184 1.61 19.03 -9.30
CA ALA A 184 2.21 19.36 -8.01
C ALA A 184 3.43 20.31 -8.10
N ALA A 185 3.72 20.86 -9.29
CA ALA A 185 4.77 21.83 -9.58
C ALA A 185 4.17 23.19 -9.95
#